data_AF-A0A6L7M7V4-F1
#
_entry.id   AF-A0A6L7M7V4-F1
#
_cell.length_a   1.000
_cell.length_b   1.000
_cell.length_c   1.000
_cell.angle_alpha   90.00
_cell.angle_beta   90.00
_cell.angle_gamma   90.00
#
_symmetry.space_group_name_H-M   'P 1'
#
loop_
_entity.id
_entity.type
_entity.pdbx_description
1 polymer ?
#
loop_
_entity_poly.entity_id
_entity_poly.type
_entity_poly.pdbx_seq_one_letter_code
_entity_poly.pdbx_strand_id
1 'polypeptide(L)'
;MVIDTRPQAGDGFQILVRDRIGRHDAVLARSEGPAPHRFAIYVRPEPDRRFGRRAFKEGHALMLLGFAPRPRCKFFVRGCALAGGFELLLPAKADPDEESSARELFARLRDGLEAVLDRVADAIAAGQDLGLAPVPPPAPRYTGA
;
A
#
# COMPACT_ATOMS: atom_id res chain seq x y z
N MET A 1 -1.64 -31.87 4.37
CA MET A 1 -1.94 -30.81 5.36
C MET A 1 -2.30 -29.55 4.59
N VAL A 2 -3.61 -29.27 4.43
CA VAL A 2 -4.09 -28.06 3.76
C VAL A 2 -4.08 -26.96 4.81
N ILE A 3 -3.10 -26.06 4.73
CA ILE A 3 -3.08 -24.86 5.58
C ILE A 3 -4.19 -23.95 5.04
N ASP A 4 -5.27 -23.77 5.82
CA ASP A 4 -6.29 -22.77 5.53
C ASP A 4 -5.59 -21.39 5.52
N THR A 5 -5.53 -20.76 4.34
CA THR A 5 -4.82 -19.49 4.09
C THR A 5 -5.76 -18.29 4.18
N ARG A 6 -6.99 -18.49 4.66
CA ARG A 6 -7.84 -17.36 5.04
C ARG A 6 -7.19 -16.64 6.23
N PRO A 7 -7.00 -15.31 6.16
CA PRO A 7 -6.36 -14.58 7.23
C PRO A 7 -7.17 -14.78 8.52
N GLN A 8 -6.53 -15.35 9.54
CA GLN A 8 -7.07 -15.36 10.89
C GLN A 8 -7.21 -13.90 11.34
N ALA A 9 -8.42 -13.52 11.74
CA ALA A 9 -8.75 -12.22 12.33
C ALA A 9 -7.89 -12.01 13.57
N GLY A 10 -6.79 -11.27 13.42
CA GLY A 10 -5.79 -11.11 14.48
C GLY A 10 -5.74 -9.73 15.13
N ASP A 11 -6.57 -8.76 14.71
CA ASP A 11 -6.17 -7.36 14.89
C ASP A 11 -7.30 -6.31 14.81
N GLY A 12 -8.56 -6.73 14.87
CA GLY A 12 -9.71 -5.82 14.93
C GLY A 12 -9.98 -5.03 13.65
N PHE A 13 -9.71 -5.60 12.46
CA PHE A 13 -10.13 -5.02 11.18
C PHE A 13 -10.79 -6.08 10.28
N GLN A 14 -11.98 -5.77 9.78
CA GLN A 14 -12.76 -6.58 8.83
C GLN A 14 -12.54 -6.10 7.40
N ILE A 15 -12.25 -7.02 6.46
CA ILE A 15 -12.18 -6.68 5.03
C ILE A 15 -13.58 -6.29 4.53
N LEU A 16 -13.70 -5.12 3.91
CA LEU A 16 -14.92 -4.68 3.24
C LEU A 16 -14.84 -4.89 1.72
N VAL A 17 -13.70 -4.56 1.13
CA VAL A 17 -13.45 -4.68 -0.32
C VAL A 17 -12.01 -5.12 -0.52
N ARG A 18 -11.80 -6.01 -1.48
CA ARG A 18 -10.47 -6.29 -2.03
C ARG A 18 -10.56 -6.17 -3.53
N ASP A 19 -9.60 -5.47 -4.11
CA ASP A 19 -9.55 -5.24 -5.55
C ASP A 19 -8.10 -5.17 -6.03
N ARG A 20 -7.92 -5.21 -7.35
CA ARG A 20 -6.63 -5.04 -8.02
C ARG A 20 -6.61 -3.68 -8.71
N ILE A 21 -5.62 -2.85 -8.37
CA ILE A 21 -5.41 -1.51 -8.93
C ILE A 21 -4.20 -1.54 -9.86
N GLY A 22 -4.44 -1.80 -11.15
CA GLY A 22 -3.37 -2.08 -12.11
C GLY A 22 -2.55 -3.31 -11.69
N ARG A 23 -1.27 -3.10 -11.33
CA ARG A 23 -0.42 -4.14 -10.74
C ARG A 23 -0.45 -4.22 -9.20
N HIS A 24 -1.29 -3.47 -8.51
CA HIS A 24 -1.29 -3.42 -7.04
C HIS A 24 -2.46 -4.22 -6.48
N ASP A 25 -2.23 -4.91 -5.36
CA ASP A 25 -3.30 -5.56 -4.58
C ASP A 25 -3.73 -4.58 -3.50
N ALA A 26 -5.03 -4.28 -3.42
CA ALA A 26 -5.56 -3.24 -2.54
C ALA A 26 -6.75 -3.75 -1.73
N VAL A 27 -6.83 -3.33 -0.48
CA VAL A 27 -7.87 -3.74 0.48
C VAL A 27 -8.41 -2.53 1.21
N LEU A 28 -9.74 -2.36 1.22
CA LEU A 28 -10.43 -1.51 2.18
C LEU A 28 -10.87 -2.36 3.36
N ALA A 29 -10.46 -1.99 4.56
CA ALA A 29 -10.85 -2.64 5.80
C ALA A 29 -11.48 -1.65 6.79
N ARG A 30 -12.33 -2.16 7.68
CA ARG A 30 -13.02 -1.42 8.74
C ARG A 30 -12.59 -1.91 10.10
N SER A 31 -12.33 -1.02 11.05
CA SER A 31 -12.02 -1.37 12.44
C SER A 31 -13.23 -2.04 13.12
N GLU A 32 -13.01 -3.10 13.89
CA GLU A 32 -14.02 -3.86 14.64
C GLU A 32 -14.27 -3.30 16.05
N GLY A 33 -13.55 -2.23 16.46
CA GLY A 33 -13.69 -1.60 17.78
C GLY A 33 -13.60 -0.06 17.74
N PRO A 34 -13.80 0.61 18.90
CA PRO A 34 -13.64 2.06 19.03
C PRO A 34 -12.15 2.40 18.80
N ALA A 35 -11.85 2.80 17.57
CA ALA A 35 -10.52 3.19 17.15
C ALA A 35 -10.55 4.64 16.66
N PRO A 36 -9.44 5.38 16.80
CA PRO A 36 -9.30 6.72 16.21
C PRO A 36 -9.44 6.72 14.69
N HIS A 37 -9.29 5.55 14.06
CA HIS A 37 -9.49 5.31 12.63
C HIS A 37 -10.54 4.23 12.42
N ARG A 38 -11.62 4.58 11.72
CA ARG A 38 -12.72 3.65 11.42
C ARG A 38 -12.42 2.76 10.22
N PHE A 39 -11.62 3.25 9.27
CA PHE A 39 -11.31 2.56 8.02
C PHE A 39 -9.82 2.67 7.71
N ALA A 40 -9.32 1.71 6.96
CA ALA A 40 -7.94 1.69 6.48
C ALA A 40 -7.90 1.13 5.06
N ILE A 41 -7.09 1.78 4.21
CA ILE A 41 -6.78 1.32 2.86
C ILE A 41 -5.37 0.74 2.89
N TYR A 42 -5.24 -0.52 2.52
CA TYR A 42 -3.97 -1.22 2.42
C TYR A 42 -3.63 -1.44 0.95
N VAL A 43 -2.41 -1.09 0.55
CA VAL A 43 -1.92 -1.29 -0.80
C VAL A 43 -0.62 -2.08 -0.73
N ARG A 44 -0.49 -3.11 -1.56
CA ARG A 44 0.76 -3.83 -1.79
C ARG A 44 1.18 -3.66 -3.25
N PRO A 45 2.32 -2.99 -3.52
CA PRO A 45 2.89 -2.98 -4.85
C PRO A 45 3.36 -4.39 -5.24
N GLU A 46 3.02 -4.83 -6.45
CA GLU A 46 3.65 -6.02 -7.02
C GLU A 46 5.06 -5.68 -7.54
N PRO A 47 6.03 -6.59 -7.39
CA PRO A 47 7.39 -6.36 -7.89
C PRO A 47 7.40 -6.07 -9.39
N ASP A 48 8.14 -5.03 -9.79
CA ASP A 48 8.33 -4.76 -11.21
C ASP A 48 9.26 -5.80 -11.84
N ARG A 49 8.75 -6.58 -12.80
CA ARG A 49 9.54 -7.58 -13.52
C ARG A 49 10.71 -6.97 -14.30
N ARG A 50 10.63 -5.68 -14.68
CA ARG A 50 11.65 -4.97 -15.48
C ARG A 50 12.88 -4.56 -14.67
N PHE A 51 12.75 -4.36 -13.36
CA PHE A 51 13.85 -3.88 -12.49
C PHE A 51 14.43 -4.98 -11.59
N GLY A 52 14.18 -6.25 -11.91
CA GLY A 52 14.57 -7.40 -11.11
C GLY A 52 13.57 -7.74 -10.01
N ARG A 53 13.66 -8.95 -9.45
CA ARG A 53 12.61 -9.58 -8.61
C ARG A 53 12.23 -8.84 -7.31
N ARG A 54 12.76 -7.64 -7.01
CA ARG A 54 12.60 -6.95 -5.71
C ARG A 54 12.61 -5.42 -5.75
N ALA A 55 12.58 -4.76 -6.91
CA ALA A 55 12.61 -3.30 -6.97
C ALA A 55 11.19 -2.70 -6.98
N PHE A 56 10.93 -1.75 -6.07
CA PHE A 56 9.66 -1.03 -5.94
C PHE A 56 9.94 0.46 -6.14
N LYS A 57 9.49 1.03 -7.26
CA LYS A 57 9.64 2.46 -7.52
C LYS A 57 8.52 3.27 -6.87
N GLU A 58 7.40 2.61 -6.60
CA GLU A 58 6.12 3.19 -6.22
C GLU A 58 6.02 3.42 -4.71
N GLY A 59 6.93 2.83 -3.91
CA GLY A 59 6.91 2.97 -2.45
C GLY A 59 7.05 4.43 -2.00
N HIS A 60 7.96 5.20 -2.60
CA HIS A 60 8.10 6.63 -2.32
C HIS A 60 6.88 7.43 -2.80
N ALA A 61 6.32 7.07 -3.96
CA ALA A 61 5.12 7.70 -4.48
C ALA A 61 3.92 7.47 -3.53
N LEU A 62 3.74 6.25 -3.01
CA LEU A 62 2.73 5.94 -2.00
C LEU A 62 2.94 6.76 -0.72
N MET A 63 4.19 6.93 -0.27
CA MET A 63 4.49 7.77 0.89
C MET A 63 4.13 9.24 0.67
N LEU A 64 4.42 9.79 -0.52
CA LEU A 64 4.00 11.16 -0.88
C LEU A 64 2.47 11.31 -0.94
N LEU A 65 1.75 10.24 -1.27
CA LEU A 65 0.28 10.18 -1.22
C LEU A 65 -0.27 9.97 0.19
N GLY A 66 0.59 10.01 1.23
CA GLY A 66 0.19 9.92 2.62
C GLY A 66 0.08 8.49 3.17
N PHE A 67 0.50 7.48 2.42
CA PHE A 67 0.54 6.12 2.96
C PHE A 67 1.77 5.91 3.84
N ALA A 68 1.59 5.23 4.98
CA ALA A 68 2.67 4.82 5.85
C ALA A 68 3.16 3.40 5.48
N PRO A 69 4.49 3.14 5.44
CA PRO A 69 5.01 1.81 5.19
C PRO A 69 4.77 0.89 6.40
N ARG A 70 4.37 -0.34 6.13
CA ARG A 70 4.11 -1.41 7.10
C ARG A 70 4.93 -2.64 6.72
N PRO A 71 5.92 -3.03 7.53
CA PRO A 71 6.71 -4.24 7.28
C PRO A 71 5.90 -5.52 7.52
N ARG A 72 4.74 -5.43 8.18
CA ARG A 72 3.80 -6.53 8.44
C ARG A 72 2.39 -6.08 8.10
N CYS A 73 1.82 -6.68 7.06
CA CYS A 73 0.59 -6.28 6.42
C CYS A 73 -0.40 -7.42 6.60
N LYS A 74 -1.43 -7.17 7.40
CA LYS A 74 -2.34 -8.19 7.91
C LYS A 74 -3.12 -8.91 6.81
N PHE A 75 -3.37 -8.24 5.68
CA PHE A 75 -4.12 -8.77 4.54
C PHE A 75 -3.25 -9.42 3.44
N PHE A 76 -1.92 -9.28 3.52
CA PHE A 76 -1.00 -9.76 2.50
C PHE A 76 0.00 -10.76 3.07
N VAL A 77 -0.50 -11.96 3.35
CA VAL A 77 0.28 -13.08 3.92
C VAL A 77 1.52 -13.42 3.08
N ARG A 78 1.43 -13.23 1.75
CA ARG A 78 2.55 -13.41 0.80
C ARG A 78 3.06 -12.06 0.33
N GLY A 79 4.38 -11.85 0.39
CA GLY A 79 5.06 -10.69 -0.19
C GLY A 79 5.23 -9.48 0.75
N CYS A 80 4.47 -9.37 1.85
CA CYS A 80 4.66 -8.23 2.77
C CYS A 80 6.06 -8.23 3.44
N ALA A 81 6.64 -9.40 3.75
CA ALA A 81 8.01 -9.49 4.27
C ALA A 81 9.11 -9.12 3.25
N LEU A 82 8.79 -9.05 1.96
CA LEU A 82 9.76 -8.81 0.88
C LEU A 82 9.60 -7.44 0.22
N ALA A 83 8.39 -6.88 0.26
CA ALA A 83 8.00 -5.64 -0.42
C ALA A 83 7.53 -4.53 0.52
N GLY A 84 7.21 -4.89 1.77
CA GLY A 84 6.32 -4.08 2.60
C GLY A 84 4.93 -3.96 1.99
N GLY A 85 4.02 -3.41 2.76
CA GLY A 85 2.76 -2.89 2.27
C GLY A 85 2.57 -1.51 2.86
N PHE A 86 1.61 -0.79 2.32
CA PHE A 86 1.39 0.61 2.64
C PHE A 86 -0.01 0.75 3.18
N GLU A 87 -0.20 1.52 4.24
CA GLU A 87 -1.51 1.78 4.82
C GLU A 87 -1.82 3.27 4.81
N LEU A 88 -3.07 3.60 4.48
CA LEU A 88 -3.66 4.91 4.67
C LEU A 88 -4.79 4.74 5.68
N LEU A 89 -4.62 5.32 6.87
CA LEU A 89 -5.63 5.29 7.92
C LEU A 89 -6.59 6.46 7.71
N LEU A 90 -7.89 6.17 7.66
CA LEU A 90 -8.92 7.17 7.51
C LEU A 90 -9.43 7.55 8.92
N PRO A 91 -9.23 8.80 9.37
CA PRO A 91 -9.68 9.23 10.68
C PRO A 91 -11.19 9.07 10.80
N ALA A 92 -11.65 8.71 11.99
CA ALA A 92 -13.07 8.68 12.29
C ALA A 92 -13.66 10.10 12.14
N LYS A 93 -14.67 10.23 11.30
CA LYS A 93 -15.57 11.36 11.16
C LYS A 93 -16.84 11.07 11.97
N ALA A 94 -17.52 12.12 12.41
CA ALA A 94 -18.79 12.00 13.11
C ALA A 94 -19.99 11.72 12.17
N ASP A 95 -19.74 11.17 10.98
CA ASP A 95 -20.67 11.08 9.86
C ASP A 95 -21.31 9.67 9.79
N PRO A 96 -22.64 9.51 9.65
CA PRO A 96 -23.24 8.19 9.41
C PRO A 96 -22.78 7.52 8.09
N ASP A 97 -22.31 8.29 7.10
CA ASP A 97 -21.96 7.80 5.76
C ASP A 97 -20.46 7.55 5.56
N GLU A 98 -19.69 7.39 6.65
CA GLU A 98 -18.26 7.15 6.59
C GLU A 98 -17.88 5.95 5.70
N GLU A 99 -18.66 4.86 5.76
CA GLU A 99 -18.36 3.66 4.96
C GLU A 99 -18.53 3.95 3.47
N SER A 100 -19.60 4.65 3.08
CA SER A 100 -19.82 5.07 1.69
C SER A 100 -18.69 5.98 1.21
N SER A 101 -18.31 6.97 2.02
CA SER A 101 -17.18 7.86 1.74
C SER A 101 -15.85 7.11 1.59
N ALA A 102 -15.59 6.13 2.45
CA ALA A 102 -14.39 5.30 2.38
C ALA A 102 -14.38 4.43 1.11
N ARG A 103 -15.53 3.87 0.72
CA ARG A 103 -15.70 3.12 -0.54
C ARG A 103 -15.51 4.01 -1.76
N GLU A 104 -16.03 5.22 -1.77
CA GLU A 104 -15.82 6.19 -2.86
C GLU A 104 -14.37 6.64 -2.97
N LEU A 105 -13.69 6.87 -1.84
CA LEU A 105 -12.25 7.14 -1.85
C LEU A 105 -11.48 5.94 -2.40
N PHE A 106 -11.82 4.72 -1.97
CA PHE A 106 -11.21 3.50 -2.49
C PHE A 106 -11.45 3.33 -4.00
N ALA A 107 -12.65 3.62 -4.50
CA ALA A 107 -12.96 3.59 -5.94
C ALA A 107 -12.15 4.62 -6.73
N ARG A 108 -12.04 5.86 -6.23
CA ARG A 108 -11.20 6.90 -6.86
C ARG A 108 -9.73 6.52 -6.90
N LEU A 109 -9.22 5.92 -5.82
CA LEU A 109 -7.88 5.36 -5.80
C LEU A 109 -7.77 4.21 -6.80
N ARG A 110 -8.72 3.28 -6.88
CA ARG A 110 -8.70 2.22 -7.89
C ARG A 110 -8.63 2.78 -9.32
N ASP A 111 -9.42 3.80 -9.61
CA ASP A 111 -9.54 4.33 -10.97
C ASP A 111 -8.36 5.24 -11.36
N GLY A 112 -7.63 5.83 -10.38
CA GLY A 112 -6.59 6.83 -10.64
C GLY A 112 -5.20 6.54 -10.08
N LEU A 113 -5.04 5.59 -9.16
CA LEU A 113 -3.79 5.40 -8.41
C LEU A 113 -2.62 5.00 -9.33
N GLU A 114 -2.82 4.14 -10.32
CA GLU A 114 -1.74 3.76 -11.25
C GLU A 114 -1.19 4.97 -12.01
N ALA A 115 -2.07 5.77 -12.61
CA ALA A 115 -1.67 6.99 -13.33
C ALA A 115 -1.01 8.03 -12.43
N VAL A 116 -1.46 8.15 -11.17
CA VAL A 116 -0.83 9.05 -10.18
C VAL A 116 0.53 8.52 -9.76
N LEU A 117 0.66 7.23 -9.46
CA LEU A 117 1.93 6.61 -9.06
C LEU A 117 2.98 6.72 -10.17
N ASP A 118 2.61 6.49 -11.42
CA ASP A 118 3.53 6.62 -12.55
C ASP A 118 4.04 8.06 -12.68
N ARG A 119 3.15 9.07 -12.64
CA ARG A 119 3.53 10.48 -12.71
C ARG A 119 4.43 10.92 -11.55
N VAL A 120 4.13 10.47 -10.33
CA VAL A 120 4.93 10.80 -9.14
C VAL A 120 6.28 10.10 -9.20
N ALA A 121 6.34 8.84 -9.63
CA ALA A 121 7.58 8.11 -9.82
C ALA A 121 8.47 8.76 -10.88
N ASP A 122 7.89 9.20 -12.00
CA ASP A 122 8.59 9.93 -13.06
C ASP A 122 9.12 11.28 -12.56
N ALA A 123 8.32 12.01 -11.79
CA ALA A 123 8.73 13.28 -11.20
C ALA A 123 9.87 13.09 -10.16
N ILE A 124 9.82 12.03 -9.35
CA ILE A 124 10.91 11.68 -8.44
C ILE A 124 12.20 11.36 -9.22
N ALA A 125 12.10 10.56 -10.28
CA ALA A 125 13.25 10.22 -11.12
C ALA A 125 13.86 11.46 -11.77
N ALA A 126 13.03 12.33 -12.35
CA ALA A 126 13.48 13.60 -12.93
C ALA A 126 14.12 14.52 -11.87
N GLY A 127 13.56 14.57 -10.66
CA GLY A 127 14.14 15.32 -9.54
C GLY A 127 15.51 14.78 -9.09
N GLN A 128 15.73 13.46 -9.16
CA GLN A 128 17.03 12.85 -8.89
C GLN A 128 18.05 13.20 -9.97
N ASP A 129 17.66 13.17 -11.24
CA ASP A 129 18.53 13.56 -12.37
C ASP A 129 18.95 15.03 -12.30
N LEU A 130 18.08 15.89 -11.76
CA LEU A 130 18.36 17.32 -11.54
C LEU A 130 19.09 17.61 -10.21
N GLY A 131 19.39 16.59 -9.39
CA GLY A 131 20.03 16.75 -8.07
C GLY A 131 19.14 17.41 -7.01
N LEU A 132 17.82 17.50 -7.27
CA LEU A 132 16.83 18.12 -6.38
C LEU A 132 16.29 17.16 -5.31
N ALA A 133 16.48 15.85 -5.52
CA ALA A 133 16.13 14.80 -4.59
C ALA A 133 17.35 13.93 -4.29
N PRO A 134 17.61 13.54 -3.03
CA PRO A 134 18.72 12.67 -2.70
C PRO A 134 18.55 11.34 -3.43
N VAL A 135 19.57 10.93 -4.17
CA VAL A 135 19.66 9.58 -4.75
C VAL A 135 19.80 8.61 -3.57
N PRO A 136 18.85 7.67 -3.36
CA PRO A 136 18.99 6.71 -2.29
C PRO A 136 20.26 5.88 -2.54
N PRO A 137 21.05 5.59 -1.49
CA PRO A 137 22.22 4.75 -1.65
C PRO A 137 21.81 3.41 -2.27
N PRO A 138 22.65 2.83 -3.14
CA PRO A 138 22.34 1.54 -3.76
C PRO A 138 22.00 0.54 -2.64
N ALA A 139 20.90 -0.19 -2.83
CA ALA A 139 20.46 -1.18 -1.86
C ALA A 139 21.64 -2.10 -1.49
N PRO A 140 21.86 -2.39 -0.19
CA PRO A 140 22.98 -3.20 0.23
C PRO A 140 22.95 -4.53 -0.53
N ARG A 141 24.05 -4.82 -1.23
CA ARG A 141 24.22 -6.10 -1.90
C ARG A 141 24.25 -7.16 -0.80
N TYR A 142 23.18 -7.93 -0.69
CA TYR A 142 23.12 -9.09 0.19
C TYR A 142 24.03 -10.17 -0.42
N THR A 143 25.31 -10.13 -0.07
CA THR A 143 26.24 -11.24 -0.33
C THR A 143 25.94 -12.28 0.75
N GLY A 144 25.26 -13.37 0.37
CA GLY A 144 25.02 -14.47 1.28
C GLY A 144 26.35 -15.06 1.78
N ALA A 145 26.48 -15.16 3.10
CA ALA A 145 27.44 -15.99 3.81
C ALA A 145 26.66 -16.91 4.73
#